data_AF-A0A2H1E8N9-F1
#
_entry.id   AF-A0A2H1E8N9-F1
#
_cell.length_a   1.000
_cell.length_b   1.000
_cell.length_c   1.000
_cell.angle_alpha   90.00
_cell.angle_beta   90.00
_cell.angle_gamma   90.00
#
_symmetry.space_group_name_H-M   'P 1'
#
loop_
_entity.id
_entity.type
_entity.pdbx_description
1 polymer ?
#
loop_
_entity_poly.entity_id
_entity_poly.type
_entity_poly.pdbx_seq_one_letter_code
_entity_poly.pdbx_strand_id
1 'polypeptide(L)'
;MVKDYTRVITHQNYRNAAKLKKYYHRVAKKIYIKPSLFGKNYTGSKRTDYIFFNDEFLVTKIAKYVTPIMGGGLSLVIVLMTIDAVLKGEEIDPPFVFLFWLCSFTTVLFTVYGFTMPKKEGILNRRDGLITFTGFMWEPDITMEFKKVEFAYSTGGENMIGAFQLQIIRPNKWFQTFEVAGYIGKDCYANMSFITWYMDKNRPLPPGASFDAYREQDYQRRKAAGFPRPLYPSVIETPEATKEQQAERKRIGGW
;
A
#
# COMPACT_ATOMS: atom_id res chain seq x y z
N MET A 1 -11.05 21.01 -12.61
CA MET A 1 -10.25 20.07 -13.41
C MET A 1 -10.16 18.77 -12.62
N VAL A 2 -10.83 17.70 -13.06
CA VAL A 2 -10.75 16.39 -12.39
C VAL A 2 -9.33 15.86 -12.60
N LYS A 3 -8.59 15.62 -11.53
CA LYS A 3 -7.21 15.11 -11.63
C LYS A 3 -7.27 13.62 -11.98
N ASP A 4 -6.76 13.26 -13.16
CA ASP A 4 -6.64 11.87 -13.58
C ASP A 4 -5.34 11.25 -13.04
N TYR A 5 -5.48 10.13 -12.31
CA TYR A 5 -4.38 9.37 -11.74
C TYR A 5 -4.17 8.00 -12.40
N THR A 6 -4.76 7.75 -13.57
CA THR A 6 -4.52 6.54 -14.33
C THR A 6 -3.03 6.41 -14.70
N ARG A 7 -2.54 5.17 -14.64
CA ARG A 7 -1.16 4.79 -15.00
C ARG A 7 -1.24 3.65 -16.01
N VAL A 8 -0.27 3.61 -16.93
CA VAL A 8 -0.15 2.52 -17.90
C VAL A 8 0.18 1.23 -17.16
N ILE A 9 -0.44 0.12 -17.55
CA ILE A 9 -0.13 -1.18 -16.95
C ILE A 9 1.32 -1.54 -17.28
N THR A 10 2.12 -1.74 -16.24
CA THR A 10 3.54 -2.09 -16.36
C THR A 10 3.77 -3.59 -16.24
N HIS A 11 2.89 -4.28 -15.50
CA HIS A 11 3.02 -5.70 -15.21
C HIS A 11 1.66 -6.39 -15.37
N GLN A 12 1.69 -7.53 -16.05
CA GLN A 12 0.46 -8.30 -16.33
C GLN A 12 0.36 -9.54 -15.46
N ASN A 13 1.46 -10.21 -15.12
CA ASN A 13 1.46 -11.48 -14.41
C ASN A 13 2.72 -11.65 -13.56
N TYR A 14 2.68 -12.62 -12.63
CA TYR A 14 3.84 -13.07 -11.87
C TYR A 14 4.57 -14.17 -12.62
N ARG A 15 5.90 -14.04 -12.78
CA ARG A 15 6.73 -15.04 -13.48
C ARG A 15 6.64 -16.45 -12.86
N ASN A 16 6.52 -16.53 -11.54
CA ASN A 16 6.49 -17.79 -10.78
C ASN A 16 5.26 -17.88 -9.85
N ALA A 17 4.06 -17.69 -10.38
CA ALA A 17 2.82 -17.68 -9.60
C ALA A 17 2.62 -18.95 -8.73
N ALA A 18 3.07 -20.12 -9.19
CA ALA A 18 2.99 -21.37 -8.42
C ALA A 18 3.85 -21.32 -7.14
N LYS A 19 5.05 -20.72 -7.22
CA LYS A 19 5.94 -20.55 -6.06
C LYS A 19 5.29 -19.63 -5.01
N LEU A 20 4.61 -18.57 -5.45
CA LEU A 20 3.93 -17.65 -4.55
C LEU A 20 2.86 -18.33 -3.70
N LYS A 21 2.16 -19.31 -4.27
CA LYS A 21 1.10 -20.06 -3.58
C LYS A 21 1.64 -20.98 -2.48
N LYS A 22 2.87 -21.48 -2.61
CA LYS A 22 3.45 -22.47 -1.69
C LYS A 22 4.12 -21.84 -0.47
N TYR A 23 4.74 -20.67 -0.63
CA TYR A 23 5.71 -20.16 0.36
C TYR A 23 5.28 -18.89 1.10
N TYR A 24 4.17 -18.27 0.75
CA TYR A 24 3.73 -17.02 1.39
C TYR A 24 2.33 -17.14 1.96
N HIS A 25 2.14 -16.50 3.11
CA HIS A 25 0.84 -16.42 3.77
C HIS A 25 -0.08 -15.46 3.03
N ARG A 26 -0.71 -15.97 1.96
CA ARG A 26 -1.54 -15.16 1.08
C ARG A 26 -2.79 -14.66 1.78
N VAL A 27 -3.14 -13.42 1.47
CA VAL A 27 -4.36 -12.77 1.94
C VAL A 27 -5.29 -12.62 0.74
N ALA A 28 -6.46 -13.22 0.81
CA ALA A 28 -7.43 -13.13 -0.28
C ALA A 28 -8.04 -11.74 -0.34
N LYS A 29 -8.38 -11.28 -1.56
CA LYS A 29 -9.18 -10.08 -1.79
C LYS A 29 -10.61 -10.32 -1.35
N LYS A 30 -10.87 -10.05 -0.07
CA LYS A 30 -12.15 -10.28 0.60
C LYS A 30 -12.34 -9.19 1.66
N ILE A 31 -13.59 -8.80 1.90
CA ILE A 31 -13.95 -8.00 3.06
C ILE A 31 -14.12 -8.97 4.24
N TYR A 32 -13.15 -8.96 5.14
CA TYR A 32 -13.10 -9.83 6.32
C TYR A 32 -13.84 -9.23 7.50
N ILE A 33 -13.57 -7.94 7.75
CA ILE A 33 -14.08 -7.19 8.89
C ILE A 33 -14.47 -5.80 8.44
N LYS A 34 -15.24 -5.08 9.26
CA LYS A 34 -15.56 -3.69 8.98
C LYS A 34 -14.27 -2.87 9.12
N PRO A 35 -13.78 -2.21 8.05
CA PRO A 35 -12.58 -1.40 8.16
C PRO A 35 -12.85 -0.19 9.06
N SER A 36 -11.77 0.40 9.58
CA SER A 36 -11.83 1.70 10.26
C SER A 36 -12.55 2.72 9.38
N LEU A 37 -13.33 3.61 10.01
CA LEU A 37 -14.05 4.65 9.29
C LEU A 37 -13.07 5.59 8.57
N PHE A 38 -13.20 5.73 7.26
CA PHE A 38 -12.48 6.74 6.50
C PHE A 38 -13.12 8.11 6.73
N GLY A 39 -12.93 8.64 7.94
CA GLY A 39 -13.53 9.88 8.40
C GLY A 39 -12.62 11.09 8.24
N LYS A 40 -13.20 12.27 8.48
CA LYS A 40 -12.51 13.57 8.40
C LYS A 40 -11.22 13.63 9.24
N ASN A 41 -11.10 12.84 10.31
CA ASN A 41 -9.87 12.79 11.12
C ASN A 41 -8.67 12.22 10.33
N TYR A 42 -8.91 11.26 9.42
CA TYR A 42 -7.86 10.69 8.58
C TYR A 42 -7.44 11.64 7.46
N THR A 43 -8.38 12.39 6.89
CA THR A 43 -8.15 13.19 5.67
C THR A 43 -7.95 14.68 5.95
N GLY A 44 -8.43 15.19 7.07
CA GLY A 44 -8.39 16.60 7.45
C GLY A 44 -7.16 16.99 8.28
N SER A 45 -6.35 16.03 8.74
CA SER A 45 -5.12 16.34 9.45
C SER A 45 -4.01 16.75 8.48
N LYS A 46 -3.15 17.70 8.86
CA LYS A 46 -1.94 18.05 8.08
C LYS A 46 -1.00 16.85 7.88
N ARG A 47 -1.11 15.83 8.74
CA ARG A 47 -0.35 14.57 8.71
C ARG A 47 -1.09 13.43 7.99
N THR A 48 -2.13 13.72 7.21
CA THR A 48 -2.84 12.68 6.45
C THR A 48 -1.90 11.93 5.51
N ASP A 49 -2.07 10.61 5.43
CA ASP A 49 -1.38 9.74 4.49
C ASP A 49 -1.96 9.82 3.07
N TYR A 50 -2.94 10.70 2.83
CA TYR A 50 -3.63 10.82 1.55
C TYR A 50 -3.26 12.12 0.85
N ILE A 51 -3.03 12.04 -0.47
CA ILE A 51 -2.81 13.20 -1.35
C ILE A 51 -4.14 13.60 -2.01
N PHE A 52 -4.92 12.61 -2.43
CA PHE A 52 -6.17 12.79 -3.15
C PHE A 52 -7.08 11.58 -2.94
N PHE A 53 -8.38 11.78 -2.86
CA PHE A 53 -9.37 10.69 -2.82
C PHE A 53 -10.72 11.15 -3.37
N ASN A 54 -11.38 10.27 -4.12
CA ASN A 54 -12.77 10.37 -4.54
C ASN A 54 -13.35 8.97 -4.82
N ASP A 55 -14.47 8.89 -5.55
CA ASP A 55 -15.12 7.65 -5.99
C ASP A 55 -14.40 6.91 -7.13
N GLU A 56 -13.30 7.45 -7.66
CA GLU A 56 -12.54 6.87 -8.78
C GLU A 56 -11.08 6.54 -8.42
N PHE A 57 -10.43 7.41 -7.65
CA PHE A 57 -9.03 7.35 -7.29
C PHE A 57 -8.82 7.58 -5.80
N LEU A 58 -7.88 6.84 -5.22
CA LEU A 58 -7.37 7.08 -3.89
C LEU A 58 -5.84 7.02 -3.94
N VAL A 59 -5.21 8.15 -3.62
CA VAL A 59 -3.78 8.40 -3.80
C VAL A 59 -3.14 8.64 -2.44
N THR A 60 -2.14 7.82 -2.11
CA THR A 60 -1.46 7.87 -0.82
C THR A 60 -0.07 8.50 -0.92
N LYS A 61 0.37 9.08 0.18
CA LYS A 61 1.75 9.50 0.40
C LYS A 61 2.58 8.27 0.71
N ILE A 62 3.69 8.12 -0.01
CA ILE A 62 4.67 7.07 0.27
C ILE A 62 5.79 7.68 1.12
N ALA A 63 6.10 7.04 2.25
CA ALA A 63 7.21 7.39 3.13
C ALA A 63 8.59 6.98 2.53
N LYS A 64 8.84 7.38 1.28
CA LYS A 64 9.98 6.93 0.45
C LYS A 64 11.37 7.23 1.04
N TYR A 65 11.48 8.23 1.92
CA TYR A 65 12.75 8.59 2.56
C TYR A 65 13.05 7.82 3.84
N VAL A 66 12.11 7.04 4.39
CA VAL A 66 12.35 6.27 5.62
C VAL A 66 13.51 5.30 5.44
N THR A 67 13.51 4.52 4.35
CA THR A 67 14.59 3.57 4.05
C THR A 67 15.98 4.23 3.92
N PRO A 68 16.19 5.26 3.08
CA PRO A 68 17.50 5.90 2.98
C PRO A 68 17.91 6.62 4.28
N ILE A 69 16.98 7.20 5.04
CA ILE A 69 17.30 7.83 6.32
C ILE A 69 17.72 6.79 7.36
N MET A 70 16.98 5.69 7.52
CA MET A 70 17.34 4.67 8.50
C MET A 70 18.64 3.95 8.12
N GLY A 71 18.77 3.50 6.87
CA GLY A 71 19.97 2.79 6.41
C GLY A 71 21.21 3.68 6.32
N GLY A 72 21.08 4.85 5.69
CA GLY A 72 22.17 5.80 5.52
C GLY A 72 22.52 6.57 6.79
N GLY A 73 21.52 6.98 7.58
CA GLY A 73 21.73 7.75 8.80
C GLY A 73 22.40 6.94 9.91
N LEU A 74 21.94 5.71 10.16
CA LEU A 74 22.56 4.84 11.17
C LEU A 74 24.00 4.49 10.80
N SER A 75 24.25 4.16 9.52
CA SER A 75 25.61 3.89 9.05
C SER A 75 26.52 5.12 9.15
N LEU A 76 26.01 6.31 8.85
CA LEU A 76 26.76 7.56 8.97
C LEU A 76 27.19 7.84 10.42
N VAL A 77 26.32 7.59 11.40
CA VAL A 77 26.67 7.76 12.82
C VAL A 77 27.87 6.90 13.20
N ILE A 78 27.89 5.64 12.77
CA ILE A 78 29.02 4.73 13.03
C ILE A 78 30.30 5.27 12.37
N VAL A 79 30.22 5.70 11.11
CA VAL A 79 31.36 6.30 10.38
C VAL A 79 31.93 7.50 11.14
N LEU A 80 31.07 8.41 11.61
CA LEU A 80 31.50 9.60 12.34
C LEU A 80 32.14 9.27 13.70
N MET A 81 31.59 8.29 14.43
CA MET A 81 32.17 7.81 15.69
C MET A 81 33.56 7.21 15.47
N THR A 82 33.73 6.39 14.43
CA THR A 82 35.04 5.82 14.09
C THR A 82 36.05 6.91 13.71
N ILE A 83 35.65 7.90 12.91
CA ILE A 83 36.54 9.03 12.55
C ILE A 83 36.97 9.81 13.79
N ASP A 84 36.04 10.11 14.71
CA ASP A 84 36.36 10.80 15.97
C ASP A 84 37.37 10.02 16.83
N ALA A 85 37.23 8.70 16.94
CA ALA A 85 38.18 7.83 17.64
C ALA A 85 39.59 7.86 17.01
N VAL A 86 39.69 7.75 15.67
CA VAL A 86 40.97 7.87 14.95
C VAL A 86 41.61 9.24 15.20
N LEU A 87 40.83 10.32 15.15
CA LEU A 87 41.32 11.68 15.36
C LEU A 87 41.85 11.90 16.79
N LYS A 88 41.35 11.15 17.77
CA LYS A 88 41.85 11.13 19.16
C LYS A 88 43.09 10.24 19.34
N GLY A 89 43.55 9.56 18.29
CA GLY A 89 44.70 8.66 18.33
C GLY A 89 44.40 7.28 18.93
N GLU A 90 43.13 6.88 18.99
CA GLU A 90 42.73 5.54 19.43
C GLU A 90 43.10 4.49 18.38
N GLU A 91 43.67 3.36 18.81
CA GLU A 91 43.89 2.21 17.94
C GLU A 91 42.56 1.52 17.64
N ILE A 92 42.36 1.14 16.38
CA ILE A 92 41.12 0.52 15.92
C ILE A 92 41.38 -0.94 15.54
N ASP A 93 40.68 -1.86 16.20
CA ASP A 93 40.82 -3.27 15.91
C ASP A 93 40.38 -3.59 14.46
N PRO A 94 40.99 -4.59 13.81
CA PRO A 94 40.67 -4.97 12.43
C PRO A 94 39.16 -5.21 12.14
N PRO A 95 38.35 -5.81 13.04
CA PRO A 95 36.91 -5.94 12.82
C PRO A 95 36.17 -4.59 12.72
N PHE A 96 36.60 -3.58 13.48
CA PHE A 96 36.02 -2.23 13.42
C PHE A 96 36.45 -1.49 12.15
N VAL A 97 37.66 -1.75 11.63
CA VAL A 97 38.07 -1.25 10.31
C VAL A 97 37.18 -1.81 9.21
N PHE A 98 36.87 -3.12 9.23
CA PHE A 98 35.92 -3.71 8.28
C PHE A 98 34.53 -3.09 8.39
N LEU A 99 34.01 -2.95 9.62
CA LEU A 99 32.72 -2.32 9.89
C LEU A 99 32.67 -0.89 9.35
N PHE A 100 33.74 -0.11 9.54
CA PHE A 100 33.87 1.25 9.01
C PHE A 100 33.71 1.30 7.49
N TRP A 101 34.39 0.41 6.75
CA TRP A 101 34.26 0.34 5.28
C TRP A 101 32.85 -0.04 4.85
N LEU A 102 32.25 -1.03 5.51
CA LEU A 102 30.88 -1.46 5.24
C LEU A 102 29.86 -0.33 5.50
N CYS A 103 30.00 0.38 6.61
CA CYS A 103 29.13 1.51 6.96
C CYS A 103 29.35 2.68 5.99
N SER A 104 30.59 3.01 5.63
CA SER A 104 30.91 4.05 4.65
C SER A 104 30.26 3.77 3.30
N PHE A 105 30.42 2.54 2.80
CA PHE A 105 29.77 2.10 1.56
C PHE A 105 28.23 2.20 1.67
N THR A 106 27.66 1.74 2.78
CA THR A 106 26.21 1.78 3.02
C THR A 106 25.67 3.20 3.06
N THR A 107 26.39 4.12 3.70
CA THR A 107 26.04 5.55 3.73
C THR A 107 26.04 6.14 2.32
N VAL A 108 27.08 5.90 1.53
CA VAL A 108 27.16 6.40 0.15
C VAL A 108 26.02 5.80 -0.69
N LEU A 109 25.78 4.49 -0.60
CA LEU A 109 24.71 3.81 -1.32
C LEU A 109 23.34 4.41 -1.04
N PHE A 110 22.97 4.59 0.23
CA PHE A 110 21.66 5.14 0.61
C PHE A 110 21.54 6.63 0.36
N THR A 111 22.65 7.38 0.42
CA THR A 111 22.70 8.78 -0.01
C THR A 111 22.38 8.91 -1.49
N VAL A 112 23.11 8.16 -2.33
CA VAL A 112 22.88 8.12 -3.78
C VAL A 112 21.45 7.69 -4.08
N TYR A 113 20.96 6.64 -3.42
CA TYR A 113 19.57 6.21 -3.57
C TYR A 113 18.56 7.32 -3.21
N GLY A 114 18.77 8.01 -2.09
CA GLY A 114 17.89 9.10 -1.65
C GLY A 114 17.76 10.24 -2.67
N PHE A 115 18.84 10.54 -3.40
CA PHE A 115 18.84 11.56 -4.46
C PHE A 115 18.37 11.07 -5.83
N THR A 116 18.52 9.77 -6.13
CA THR A 116 18.29 9.23 -7.48
C THR A 116 17.08 8.31 -7.61
N MET A 117 16.39 8.00 -6.50
CA MET A 117 15.24 7.11 -6.54
C MET A 117 14.14 7.63 -7.48
N PRO A 118 13.47 6.73 -8.24
CA PRO A 118 12.36 7.13 -9.08
C PRO A 118 11.20 7.64 -8.23
N LYS A 119 10.21 8.23 -8.90
CA LYS A 119 8.93 8.56 -8.27
C LYS A 119 8.34 7.29 -7.61
N LYS A 120 7.76 7.47 -6.43
CA LYS A 120 7.11 6.43 -5.63
C LYS A 120 5.68 6.84 -5.33
N GLU A 121 4.73 6.14 -5.93
CA GLU A 121 3.29 6.41 -5.84
C GLU A 121 2.52 5.20 -5.31
N GLY A 122 1.51 5.46 -4.46
CA GLY A 122 0.48 4.50 -4.09
C GLY A 122 -0.87 4.99 -4.62
N ILE A 123 -1.46 4.24 -5.54
CA ILE A 123 -2.72 4.62 -6.19
C ILE A 123 -3.66 3.41 -6.26
N LEU A 124 -4.84 3.57 -5.69
CA LEU A 124 -6.00 2.72 -5.95
C LEU A 124 -6.86 3.40 -7.01
N ASN A 125 -6.89 2.84 -8.23
CA ASN A 125 -7.74 3.30 -9.31
C ASN A 125 -8.96 2.38 -9.42
N ARG A 126 -10.04 2.79 -8.75
CA ARG A 126 -11.32 2.08 -8.71
C ARG A 126 -12.04 2.10 -10.06
N ARG A 127 -11.88 3.18 -10.84
CA ARG A 127 -12.51 3.33 -12.17
C ARG A 127 -12.11 2.21 -13.12
N ASP A 128 -10.80 2.02 -13.27
CA ASP A 128 -10.20 1.07 -14.22
C ASP A 128 -9.85 -0.29 -13.57
N GLY A 129 -9.98 -0.40 -12.24
CA GLY A 129 -9.63 -1.61 -11.49
C GLY A 129 -8.13 -1.86 -11.43
N LEU A 130 -7.33 -0.79 -11.39
CA LEU A 130 -5.87 -0.83 -11.35
C LEU A 130 -5.34 -0.44 -9.97
N ILE A 131 -4.20 -1.00 -9.59
CA ILE A 131 -3.44 -0.60 -8.41
C ILE A 131 -2.02 -0.27 -8.84
N THR A 132 -1.50 0.85 -8.34
CA THR A 132 -0.09 1.26 -8.48
C THR A 132 0.55 1.24 -7.11
N PHE A 133 1.69 0.58 -7.01
CA PHE A 133 2.49 0.47 -5.78
C PHE A 133 3.97 0.55 -6.12
N THR A 134 4.80 0.83 -5.11
CA THR A 134 6.22 1.10 -5.33
C THR A 134 7.00 -0.10 -5.85
N GLY A 135 7.95 0.11 -6.75
CA GLY A 135 9.01 -0.87 -7.05
C GLY A 135 10.09 -0.93 -5.97
N PHE A 136 10.92 -1.98 -5.97
CA PHE A 136 12.03 -2.10 -5.01
C PHE A 136 13.21 -1.20 -5.38
N MET A 137 13.67 -0.34 -4.46
CA MET A 137 14.80 0.57 -4.67
C MET A 137 14.64 1.41 -5.96
N TRP A 138 15.57 1.30 -6.92
CA TRP A 138 15.53 2.03 -8.19
C TRP A 138 14.50 1.49 -9.20
N GLU A 139 13.77 0.42 -8.89
CA GLU A 139 12.69 -0.03 -9.77
C GLU A 139 11.57 1.02 -9.80
N PRO A 140 11.00 1.31 -10.99
CA PRO A 140 9.87 2.22 -11.12
C PRO A 140 8.61 1.64 -10.44
N ASP A 141 7.60 2.48 -10.28
CA ASP A 141 6.31 2.03 -9.75
C ASP A 141 5.67 0.94 -10.63
N ILE A 142 4.97 0.04 -9.96
CA ILE A 142 4.34 -1.13 -10.55
C ILE A 142 2.84 -0.90 -10.58
N THR A 143 2.30 -0.75 -11.79
CA THR A 143 0.85 -0.72 -12.05
C THR A 143 0.37 -2.06 -12.61
N MET A 144 -0.65 -2.63 -11.97
CA MET A 144 -1.28 -3.91 -12.32
C MET A 144 -2.79 -3.87 -12.14
N GLU A 145 -3.51 -4.76 -12.81
CA GLU A 145 -4.93 -5.01 -12.50
C GLU A 145 -5.07 -5.54 -11.07
N PHE A 146 -5.94 -4.92 -10.27
CA PHE A 146 -6.17 -5.30 -8.88
C PHE A 146 -6.57 -6.77 -8.74
N LYS A 147 -7.35 -7.33 -9.69
CA LYS A 147 -7.71 -8.76 -9.69
C LYS A 147 -6.49 -9.70 -9.81
N LYS A 148 -5.39 -9.26 -10.43
CA LYS A 148 -4.18 -10.08 -10.63
C LYS A 148 -3.14 -9.92 -9.52
N VAL A 149 -3.19 -8.84 -8.74
CA VAL A 149 -2.21 -8.57 -7.66
C VAL A 149 -2.33 -9.57 -6.52
N GLU A 150 -1.19 -10.03 -6.01
CA GLU A 150 -1.13 -10.95 -4.88
C GLU A 150 -0.76 -10.22 -3.59
N PHE A 151 -1.44 -10.58 -2.51
CA PHE A 151 -1.21 -10.02 -1.18
C PHE A 151 -0.80 -11.10 -0.20
N ALA A 152 0.00 -10.73 0.78
CA ALA A 152 0.40 -11.56 1.90
C ALA A 152 0.39 -10.76 3.21
N TYR A 153 0.50 -11.43 4.35
CA TYR A 153 0.81 -10.75 5.60
C TYR A 153 2.27 -11.00 6.02
N SER A 154 2.87 -10.02 6.68
CA SER A 154 4.20 -10.15 7.27
C SER A 154 4.17 -11.06 8.50
N THR A 155 5.20 -11.89 8.68
CA THR A 155 5.32 -12.78 9.85
C THR A 155 6.03 -12.11 11.04
N GLY A 156 6.69 -10.97 10.81
CA GLY A 156 7.50 -10.27 11.81
C GLY A 156 8.79 -11.03 12.17
N GLY A 157 9.59 -10.44 13.06
CA GLY A 157 10.71 -11.11 13.71
C GLY A 157 10.27 -11.97 14.89
N GLU A 158 11.21 -12.59 15.61
CA GLU A 158 10.92 -13.44 16.78
C GLU A 158 10.05 -12.75 17.84
N ASN A 159 10.23 -11.44 18.02
CA ASN A 159 9.44 -10.63 18.95
C ASN A 159 8.09 -10.15 18.37
N MET A 160 7.66 -10.69 17.22
CA MET A 160 6.44 -10.32 16.48
C MET A 160 6.36 -8.85 16.03
N ILE A 161 7.42 -8.04 16.25
CA ILE A 161 7.49 -6.67 15.75
C ILE A 161 7.44 -6.71 14.23
N GLY A 162 6.52 -5.93 13.66
CA GLY A 162 6.25 -5.91 12.22
C GLY A 162 5.49 -7.12 11.70
N ALA A 163 4.92 -7.98 12.56
CA ALA A 163 4.02 -9.06 12.15
C ALA A 163 2.62 -8.54 11.79
N PHE A 164 1.89 -9.33 11.00
CA PHE A 164 0.50 -9.10 10.59
C PHE A 164 0.24 -7.77 9.87
N GLN A 165 1.23 -7.24 9.17
CA GLN A 165 1.07 -6.11 8.24
C GLN A 165 0.67 -6.63 6.87
N LEU A 166 -0.28 -5.95 6.22
CA LEU A 166 -0.63 -6.28 4.85
C LEU A 166 0.52 -5.90 3.90
N GLN A 167 0.88 -6.83 3.03
CA GLN A 167 1.92 -6.65 2.03
C GLN A 167 1.41 -6.99 0.62
N ILE A 168 1.81 -6.20 -0.37
CA ILE A 168 1.70 -6.53 -1.78
C ILE A 168 2.96 -7.28 -2.19
N ILE A 169 2.77 -8.45 -2.79
CA ILE A 169 3.86 -9.23 -3.38
C ILE A 169 4.27 -8.54 -4.69
N ARG A 170 5.52 -8.07 -4.81
CA ARG A 170 5.98 -7.47 -6.06
C ARG A 170 6.28 -8.54 -7.12
N PRO A 171 5.92 -8.34 -8.40
CA PRO A 171 6.23 -9.25 -9.51
C PRO A 171 7.71 -9.19 -9.95
N ASN A 172 8.65 -9.23 -9.01
CA ASN A 172 10.08 -9.01 -9.26
C ASN A 172 10.77 -10.21 -9.92
N LYS A 173 11.90 -9.95 -10.59
CA LYS A 173 12.57 -10.94 -11.45
C LYS A 173 13.53 -11.89 -10.71
N TRP A 174 14.18 -11.45 -9.63
CA TRP A 174 15.30 -12.17 -9.00
C TRP A 174 15.02 -12.58 -7.55
N PHE A 175 14.65 -11.63 -6.70
CA PHE A 175 14.30 -11.88 -5.30
C PHE A 175 12.86 -11.46 -5.02
N GLN A 176 12.17 -12.22 -4.18
CA GLN A 176 10.81 -11.84 -3.78
C GLN A 176 10.89 -10.68 -2.81
N THR A 177 10.29 -9.56 -3.19
CA THR A 177 10.18 -8.38 -2.35
C THR A 177 8.71 -8.01 -2.15
N PHE A 178 8.44 -7.19 -1.14
CA PHE A 178 7.10 -6.87 -0.68
C PHE A 178 6.95 -5.39 -0.43
N GLU A 179 5.81 -4.83 -0.82
CA GLU A 179 5.43 -3.47 -0.44
C GLU A 179 4.45 -3.52 0.72
N VAL A 180 4.68 -2.75 1.78
CA VAL A 180 3.73 -2.65 2.89
C VAL A 180 2.55 -1.79 2.44
N ALA A 181 1.35 -2.36 2.43
CA ALA A 181 0.12 -1.70 2.00
C ALA A 181 -0.71 -1.28 3.22
N GLY A 182 -0.38 -0.11 3.78
CA GLY A 182 -1.15 0.53 4.85
C GLY A 182 -2.07 1.62 4.30
N TYR A 183 -3.36 1.56 4.62
CA TYR A 183 -4.34 2.60 4.23
C TYR A 183 -5.08 3.15 5.46
N ILE A 184 -5.96 2.37 6.09
CA ILE A 184 -6.82 2.85 7.21
C ILE A 184 -6.91 1.79 8.34
N GLY A 185 -6.43 0.57 8.10
CA GLY A 185 -6.40 -0.49 9.09
C GLY A 185 -5.15 -0.43 9.97
N LYS A 186 -5.30 -0.75 11.26
CA LYS A 186 -4.17 -1.03 12.15
C LYS A 186 -3.54 -2.40 11.87
N ASP A 187 -4.30 -3.29 11.24
CA ASP A 187 -3.92 -4.67 10.95
C ASP A 187 -4.13 -5.05 9.47
N CYS A 188 -3.64 -6.23 9.09
CA CYS A 188 -3.72 -6.76 7.74
C CYS A 188 -5.15 -6.86 7.19
N TYR A 189 -6.08 -7.43 7.96
CA TYR A 189 -7.43 -7.73 7.47
C TYR A 189 -8.30 -6.49 7.35
N ALA A 190 -8.11 -5.51 8.23
CA ALA A 190 -8.75 -4.20 8.12
C ALA A 190 -8.31 -3.48 6.84
N ASN A 191 -7.00 -3.48 6.54
CA ASN A 191 -6.47 -2.89 5.30
C ASN A 191 -6.98 -3.63 4.06
N MET A 192 -6.96 -4.96 4.06
CA MET A 192 -7.49 -5.74 2.94
C MET A 192 -8.98 -5.50 2.71
N SER A 193 -9.75 -5.41 3.80
CA SER A 193 -11.19 -5.13 3.75
C SER A 193 -11.45 -3.75 3.17
N PHE A 194 -10.69 -2.74 3.57
CA PHE A 194 -10.82 -1.39 3.01
C PHE A 194 -10.47 -1.35 1.52
N ILE A 195 -9.29 -1.87 1.14
CA ILE A 195 -8.83 -1.87 -0.26
C ILE A 195 -9.83 -2.64 -1.13
N THR A 196 -10.26 -3.83 -0.70
CA THR A 196 -11.20 -4.65 -1.47
C THR A 196 -12.55 -3.95 -1.62
N TRP A 197 -13.08 -3.35 -0.55
CA TRP A 197 -14.35 -2.62 -0.60
C TRP A 197 -14.24 -1.40 -1.52
N TYR A 198 -13.17 -0.62 -1.40
CA TYR A 198 -12.94 0.53 -2.27
C TYR A 198 -12.81 0.10 -3.74
N MET A 199 -11.97 -0.88 -4.05
CA MET A 199 -11.71 -1.32 -5.42
C MET A 199 -12.89 -2.05 -6.07
N ASP A 200 -13.83 -2.58 -5.28
CA ASP A 200 -15.07 -3.17 -5.79
C ASP A 200 -16.03 -2.06 -6.24
N LYS A 201 -15.92 -1.63 -7.50
CA LYS A 201 -16.79 -0.59 -8.06
C LYS A 201 -18.27 -0.95 -8.10
N ASN A 202 -18.64 -2.20 -7.85
CA ASN A 202 -20.04 -2.63 -7.81
C ASN A 202 -20.64 -2.49 -6.40
N ARG A 203 -19.82 -2.21 -5.39
CA ARG A 203 -20.23 -1.91 -4.01
C ARG A 203 -20.31 -0.40 -3.76
N PRO A 204 -21.11 0.02 -2.76
CA PRO A 204 -21.05 1.38 -2.25
C PRO A 204 -19.66 1.71 -1.71
N LEU A 205 -19.30 2.99 -1.70
CA LEU A 205 -18.03 3.45 -1.13
C LEU A 205 -17.89 3.02 0.35
N PRO A 206 -16.67 2.68 0.81
CA PRO A 206 -16.41 2.27 2.19
C PRO A 206 -16.98 3.24 3.23
N PRO A 207 -17.29 2.75 4.45
CA PRO A 207 -17.86 3.59 5.49
C PRO A 207 -16.89 4.68 5.94
N GLY A 208 -17.41 5.89 6.16
CA GLY A 208 -16.63 7.04 6.59
C GLY A 208 -17.02 8.34 5.90
N ALA A 209 -16.91 9.44 6.64
CA ALA A 209 -17.39 10.74 6.21
C ALA A 209 -16.59 11.37 5.06
N SER A 210 -15.37 10.90 4.79
CA SER A 210 -14.53 11.44 3.72
C SER A 210 -15.10 11.13 2.33
N PHE A 211 -15.94 10.10 2.20
CA PHE A 211 -16.59 9.77 0.93
C PHE A 211 -18.00 10.35 0.76
N ASP A 212 -18.56 11.02 1.76
CA ASP A 212 -19.98 11.42 1.76
C ASP A 212 -20.37 12.28 0.55
N ALA A 213 -19.48 13.18 0.13
CA ALA A 213 -19.68 14.03 -1.05
C ALA A 213 -19.81 13.23 -2.37
N TYR A 214 -19.33 12.00 -2.41
CA TYR A 214 -19.31 11.17 -3.62
C TYR A 214 -20.32 10.01 -3.57
N ARG A 215 -20.99 9.78 -2.44
CA ARG A 215 -21.90 8.63 -2.25
C ARG A 215 -23.07 8.65 -3.21
N GLU A 216 -23.69 9.82 -3.40
CA GLU A 216 -24.86 9.96 -4.26
C GLU A 216 -24.50 9.72 -5.73
N GLN A 217 -23.41 10.33 -6.20
CA GLN A 217 -22.92 10.10 -7.56
C GLN A 217 -22.59 8.62 -7.80
N ASP A 218 -21.89 7.97 -6.87
CA ASP A 218 -21.58 6.54 -6.99
C ASP A 218 -22.84 5.67 -6.98
N TYR A 219 -23.84 6.02 -6.16
CA TYR A 219 -25.13 5.36 -6.13
C TYR A 219 -25.86 5.45 -7.48
N GLN A 220 -26.01 6.67 -8.02
CA GLN A 220 -26.69 6.88 -9.31
C GLN A 220 -25.98 6.17 -10.45
N ARG A 221 -24.64 6.17 -10.46
CA ARG A 221 -23.84 5.40 -11.44
C ARG A 221 -24.13 3.90 -11.34
N ARG A 222 -24.15 3.32 -10.13
CA ARG A 222 -24.45 1.88 -9.94
C ARG A 222 -25.89 1.55 -10.29
N LYS A 223 -26.83 2.44 -9.97
CA LYS A 223 -28.24 2.34 -10.36
C LYS A 223 -28.41 2.30 -11.87
N ALA A 224 -27.74 3.21 -12.59
CA ALA A 224 -27.73 3.23 -14.06
C ALA A 224 -27.13 1.94 -14.67
N ALA A 225 -26.16 1.33 -13.99
CA ALA A 225 -25.59 0.03 -14.37
C ALA A 225 -26.44 -1.19 -13.93
N GLY A 226 -27.60 -0.98 -13.30
CA GLY A 226 -28.49 -2.06 -12.84
C GLY A 226 -28.03 -2.77 -11.57
N PHE A 227 -27.21 -2.12 -10.73
CA PHE A 227 -26.60 -2.69 -9.52
C PHE A 227 -25.94 -4.05 -9.76
N PRO A 228 -24.85 -4.08 -10.58
CA PRO A 228 -24.13 -5.31 -10.87
C PRO A 228 -23.64 -5.98 -9.58
N ARG A 229 -23.54 -7.31 -9.60
CA ARG A 229 -23.07 -8.08 -8.44
C ARG A 229 -21.65 -7.67 -8.04
N PRO A 230 -21.31 -7.74 -6.74
CA PRO A 230 -19.97 -7.42 -6.28
C PRO A 230 -18.88 -8.27 -6.95
N LEU A 231 -17.71 -7.68 -7.18
CA LEU A 231 -16.57 -8.35 -7.82
C LEU A 231 -15.81 -9.26 -6.85
N TYR A 232 -15.85 -8.94 -5.56
CA TYR A 232 -15.10 -9.64 -4.52
C TYR A 232 -16.01 -10.10 -3.37
N PRO A 233 -15.68 -11.23 -2.71
CA PRO A 233 -16.47 -11.75 -1.60
C PRO A 233 -16.42 -10.84 -0.36
N SER A 234 -17.45 -10.95 0.48
CA SER A 234 -17.54 -10.25 1.78
C SER A 234 -18.09 -11.20 2.84
N VAL A 235 -17.54 -11.15 4.05
CA VAL A 235 -18.09 -11.83 5.24
C VAL A 235 -19.19 -10.99 5.88
N ILE A 236 -19.10 -9.67 5.75
CA ILE A 236 -20.02 -8.71 6.36
C ILE A 236 -20.95 -8.10 5.31
N GLU A 237 -22.04 -7.50 5.77
CA GLU A 237 -22.89 -6.70 4.90
C GLU A 237 -22.19 -5.39 4.48
N THR A 238 -22.47 -4.97 3.24
CA THR A 238 -22.04 -3.68 2.70
C THR A 238 -23.29 -2.87 2.34
N PRO A 239 -23.92 -2.21 3.33
CA PRO A 239 -25.16 -1.48 3.11
C PRO A 239 -24.92 -0.18 2.32
N GLU A 240 -25.96 0.27 1.63
CA GLU A 240 -26.03 1.63 1.07
C GLU A 240 -26.06 2.71 2.17
N ALA A 241 -25.96 3.98 1.77
CA ALA A 241 -25.93 5.10 2.72
C ALA A 241 -27.27 5.27 3.45
N THR A 242 -28.39 4.97 2.76
CA THR A 242 -29.74 5.03 3.33
C THR A 242 -30.51 3.72 3.15
N LYS A 243 -31.57 3.53 3.93
CA LYS A 243 -32.42 2.33 3.86
C LYS A 243 -33.19 2.25 2.54
N GLU A 244 -33.59 3.40 2.00
CA GLU A 244 -34.33 3.53 0.75
C GLU A 244 -33.45 3.13 -0.43
N GLN A 245 -32.20 3.63 -0.46
CA GLN A 245 -31.20 3.23 -1.45
C GLN A 245 -30.94 1.72 -1.41
N GLN A 246 -30.86 1.16 -0.20
CA GLN A 246 -30.67 -0.28 0.02
C GLN A 246 -31.87 -1.12 -0.46
N ALA A 247 -33.10 -0.64 -0.25
CA ALA A 247 -34.32 -1.29 -0.74
C ALA A 247 -34.39 -1.24 -2.26
N GLU A 248 -34.06 -0.10 -2.87
CA GLU A 248 -34.04 0.06 -4.32
C GLU A 248 -32.96 -0.82 -4.99
N ARG A 249 -31.78 -0.95 -4.36
CA ARG A 249 -30.75 -1.90 -4.82
C ARG A 249 -31.28 -3.33 -4.86
N LYS A 250 -31.95 -3.77 -3.79
CA LYS A 250 -32.53 -5.12 -3.72
C LYS A 250 -33.60 -5.33 -4.80
N ARG A 251 -34.41 -4.29 -5.07
CA ARG A 251 -35.46 -4.33 -6.09
C ARG A 251 -34.90 -4.43 -7.52
N ILE A 252 -33.88 -3.65 -7.85
CA ILE A 252 -33.33 -3.56 -9.22
C ILE A 252 -32.27 -4.65 -9.46
N GLY A 253 -31.34 -4.84 -8.53
CA GLY A 253 -30.24 -5.81 -8.67
C GLY A 253 -30.66 -7.25 -8.35
N GLY A 254 -31.71 -7.45 -7.55
CA GLY A 254 -32.18 -8.78 -7.16
C GLY A 254 -31.26 -9.50 -6.16
N TRP A 255 -30.44 -8.76 -5.40
CA TRP A 255 -29.55 -9.29 -4.37
C TRP A 255 -29.26 -8.29 -3.23
#